data_AF-A0A9E0IL63-F1
#
_entry.id   AF-A0A9E0IL63-F1
#
_cell.length_a   1.000
_cell.length_b   1.000
_cell.length_c   1.000
_cell.angle_alpha   90.00
_cell.angle_beta   90.00
_cell.angle_gamma   90.00
#
_symmetry.space_group_name_H-M   'P 1'
#
loop_
_entity.id
_entity.type
_entity.pdbx_description
1 polymer ?
#
loop_
_entity_poly.entity_id
_entity_poly.type
_entity_poly.pdbx_seq_one_letter_code
_entity_poly.pdbx_strand_id
1 'polypeptide(L)'
;MAHVNLHLAAGVAVGTGLGLIGVARAVLAARPLAPPIARMLVLAGALGLWAVGPSVLARLGVPGAHHAWWADLFVGHRSLDRLTDGGLLIGELALGAAIAGHYLLILLALVRARRRRPRSA
;
A
#
# COMPACT_ATOMS: atom_id res chain seq x y z
N MET A 1 -1.60 -2.54 19.19
CA MET A 1 -2.16 -2.56 17.82
C MET A 1 -1.60 -1.43 16.94
N ALA A 2 -1.41 -0.21 17.48
CA ALA A 2 -0.92 0.96 16.75
C ALA A 2 0.36 0.77 15.91
N HIS A 3 1.37 0.06 16.43
CA HIS A 3 2.60 -0.21 15.68
C HIS A 3 2.36 -1.00 14.39
N VAL A 4 1.36 -1.89 14.38
CA VAL A 4 1.03 -2.71 13.21
C VAL A 4 0.46 -1.84 12.09
N ASN A 5 -0.38 -0.86 12.42
CA ASN A 5 -1.00 0.04 11.44
C ASN A 5 0.06 0.91 10.75
N LEU A 6 1.08 1.39 11.48
CA LEU A 6 2.15 2.19 10.88
C LEU A 6 3.02 1.37 9.91
N HIS A 7 3.38 0.14 10.27
CA HIS A 7 4.11 -0.76 9.37
C HIS A 7 3.28 -1.13 8.14
N LEU A 8 1.99 -1.41 8.32
CA LEU A 8 1.06 -1.63 7.22
C LEU A 8 0.99 -0.41 6.30
N ALA A 9 0.81 0.78 6.87
CA ALA A 9 0.73 2.04 6.13
C ALA A 9 1.99 2.28 5.30
N ALA A 10 3.17 2.07 5.89
CA ALA A 10 4.44 2.25 5.23
C ALA A 10 4.62 1.25 4.08
N GLY A 11 4.34 -0.04 4.30
CA GLY A 11 4.39 -1.05 3.23
C GLY A 11 3.42 -0.75 2.09
N VAL A 12 2.19 -0.35 2.42
CA VAL A 12 1.19 0.09 1.44
C VAL A 12 1.67 1.32 0.66
N ALA A 13 2.26 2.31 1.33
CA ALA A 13 2.77 3.53 0.70
C ALA A 13 3.92 3.22 -0.27
N VAL A 14 4.88 2.37 0.13
CA VAL A 14 5.98 1.94 -0.75
C VAL A 14 5.44 1.20 -1.97
N GLY A 15 4.55 0.22 -1.78
CA GLY A 15 4.00 -0.54 -2.92
C GLY A 15 3.11 0.29 -3.83
N THR A 16 2.38 1.25 -3.27
CA THR A 16 1.62 2.25 -4.04
C THR A 16 2.56 3.12 -4.86
N GLY A 17 3.63 3.65 -4.25
CA GLY A 17 4.63 4.48 -4.93
C GLY A 17 5.30 3.76 -6.10
N LEU A 18 5.70 2.50 -5.91
CA LEU A 18 6.29 1.67 -6.98
C LEU A 18 5.30 1.42 -8.13
N GLY A 19 4.03 1.15 -7.83
CA GLY A 19 3.01 0.91 -8.84
C GLY A 19 2.46 2.18 -9.51
N LEU A 20 2.63 3.35 -8.87
CA LEU A 20 2.08 4.63 -9.34
C LEU A 20 2.64 5.02 -10.71
N ILE A 21 3.90 4.70 -11.00
CA ILE A 21 4.52 4.99 -12.30
C ILE A 21 3.74 4.32 -13.45
N GLY A 22 3.32 3.07 -13.25
CA GLY A 22 2.52 2.34 -14.25
C GLY A 22 1.15 2.96 -14.48
N VAL A 23 0.50 3.40 -13.40
CA VAL A 23 -0.79 4.10 -13.46
C VAL A 23 -0.64 5.44 -14.16
N ALA A 24 0.35 6.26 -13.78
CA ALA A 24 0.63 7.56 -14.39
C ALA A 24 0.90 7.44 -15.90
N ARG A 25 1.75 6.47 -16.30
CA ARG A 25 2.01 6.21 -17.73
C ARG A 25 0.74 5.82 -18.49
N ALA A 26 -0.14 5.02 -17.90
CA ALA A 26 -1.40 4.64 -18.53
C ALA A 26 -2.40 5.81 -18.61
N VAL A 27 -2.42 6.70 -17.62
CA VAL A 27 -3.21 7.94 -17.64
C VAL A 27 -2.78 8.83 -18.80
N LEU A 28 -1.47 9.11 -18.91
CA LEU A 28 -0.86 9.96 -19.94
C LEU A 28 -1.04 9.39 -21.35
N ALA A 29 -0.82 8.08 -21.53
CA ALA A 29 -0.96 7.42 -22.82
C ALA A 29 -2.43 7.12 -23.21
N ALA A 30 -3.39 7.58 -22.41
CA ALA A 30 -4.79 7.26 -22.57
C ALA A 30 -5.08 5.75 -22.74
N ARG A 31 -4.42 4.91 -21.95
CA ARG A 31 -4.61 3.46 -21.98
C ARG A 31 -5.63 3.02 -20.92
N PRO A 32 -6.16 1.78 -21.00
CA PRO A 32 -6.97 1.20 -19.94
C PRO A 32 -6.22 1.25 -18.59
N LEU A 33 -6.89 1.75 -17.56
CA LEU A 33 -6.29 1.92 -16.23
C LEU A 33 -6.43 0.68 -15.34
N ALA A 34 -7.33 -0.25 -15.66
CA ALA A 34 -7.60 -1.40 -14.82
C ALA A 34 -6.36 -2.29 -14.58
N PRO A 35 -5.58 -2.71 -15.62
CA PRO A 35 -4.39 -3.54 -15.38
C PRO A 35 -3.29 -2.88 -14.50
N PRO A 36 -2.86 -1.63 -14.75
CA PRO A 36 -1.83 -1.00 -13.91
C PRO A 36 -2.32 -0.72 -12.49
N ILE A 37 -3.60 -0.35 -12.30
CA ILE A 37 -4.18 -0.19 -10.96
C ILE A 37 -4.19 -1.52 -10.21
N ALA A 38 -4.62 -2.62 -10.86
CA ALA A 38 -4.62 -3.94 -10.22
C ALA A 38 -3.22 -4.36 -9.76
N ARG A 39 -2.20 -4.15 -10.60
CA ARG A 39 -0.79 -4.43 -10.24
C ARG A 39 -0.33 -3.57 -9.07
N MET A 40 -0.66 -2.28 -9.07
CA MET A 40 -0.33 -1.38 -7.96
C MET A 40 -0.99 -1.83 -6.65
N LEU A 41 -2.26 -2.23 -6.67
CA LEU A 41 -2.97 -2.71 -5.48
C LEU A 41 -2.37 -4.01 -4.94
N VAL A 42 -2.02 -4.95 -5.83
CA VAL A 42 -1.34 -6.20 -5.44
C VAL A 42 0.01 -5.89 -4.80
N LEU A 43 0.81 -5.00 -5.39
CA LEU A 43 2.10 -4.60 -4.82
C LEU A 43 1.95 -3.91 -3.46
N ALA A 44 1.02 -2.96 -3.34
CA ALA A 44 0.72 -2.27 -2.09
C ALA A 44 0.25 -3.23 -1.00
N GLY A 45 -0.65 -4.17 -1.33
CA GLY A 45 -1.10 -5.19 -0.40
C GLY A 45 0.00 -6.15 0.01
N ALA A 46 0.80 -6.65 -0.94
CA ALA A 46 1.90 -7.57 -0.67
C ALA A 46 2.96 -6.93 0.25
N LEU A 47 3.39 -5.70 -0.03
CA LEU A 47 4.36 -5.00 0.80
C LEU A 47 3.77 -4.57 2.15
N GLY A 48 2.50 -4.19 2.20
CA GLY A 48 1.79 -3.93 3.45
C GLY A 48 1.74 -5.16 4.36
N LEU A 49 1.35 -6.32 3.83
CA LEU A 49 1.32 -7.58 4.57
C LEU A 49 2.71 -8.02 5.00
N TRP A 50 3.70 -7.90 4.11
CA TRP A 50 5.10 -8.21 4.42
C TRP A 50 5.62 -7.36 5.59
N ALA A 51 5.33 -6.06 5.59
CA ALA A 51 5.74 -5.13 6.64
C ALA A 51 5.15 -5.47 8.02
N VAL A 52 3.97 -6.08 8.06
CA VAL A 52 3.33 -6.53 9.31
C VAL A 52 3.80 -7.92 9.73
N GLY A 53 4.37 -8.70 8.82
CA GLY A 53 4.83 -10.08 9.03
C GLY A 53 5.64 -10.30 10.31
N PRO A 54 6.72 -9.54 10.57
CA PRO A 54 7.51 -9.67 11.79
C PRO A 54 6.68 -9.51 13.07
N SER A 55 5.75 -8.55 13.07
CA SER A 55 4.87 -8.29 14.23
C SER A 55 3.86 -9.41 14.46
N VAL A 56 3.40 -10.08 13.40
CA VAL A 56 2.53 -11.26 13.51
C VAL A 56 3.31 -12.47 14.01
N LEU A 57 4.49 -12.73 13.44
CA LEU A 57 5.35 -13.84 13.86
C LEU A 57 5.78 -13.73 15.32
N ALA A 58 6.09 -12.53 15.80
CA ALA A 58 6.40 -12.30 17.20
C ALA A 58 5.21 -12.61 18.12
N ARG A 59 3.97 -12.26 17.72
CA ARG A 59 2.75 -12.63 18.46
C ARG A 59 2.47 -14.12 18.46
N LEU A 60 2.93 -14.84 17.43
CA LEU A 60 2.83 -16.30 17.34
C LEU A 60 3.94 -17.03 18.11
N GLY A 61 4.77 -16.31 18.88
CA GLY A 61 5.79 -16.91 19.73
C GLY A 61 7.08 -17.29 19.01
N VAL A 62 7.41 -16.62 17.90
CA VAL A 62 8.71 -16.73 17.22
C VAL A 62 9.63 -15.58 17.66
N PRO A 63 10.36 -15.70 18.79
CA PRO A 63 11.29 -14.68 19.24
C PRO A 63 12.43 -14.51 18.24
N GLY A 64 12.75 -13.26 17.89
CA GLY A 64 13.84 -12.93 16.96
C GLY A 64 13.40 -12.50 15.55
N ALA A 65 12.11 -12.62 15.20
CA ALA A 65 11.61 -12.16 13.90
C ALA A 65 11.87 -10.67 13.63
N HIS A 66 11.87 -9.84 14.69
CA HIS A 66 12.19 -8.41 14.64
C HIS A 66 13.68 -8.10 14.40
N HIS A 67 14.57 -9.08 14.53
CA HIS A 67 16.00 -8.91 14.31
C HIS A 67 16.48 -9.58 13.02
N ALA A 68 15.57 -10.19 12.27
CA ALA A 68 15.91 -10.79 11.00
C ALA A 68 16.21 -9.69 9.96
N TRP A 69 17.27 -9.87 9.18
CA TRP A 69 17.72 -8.92 8.15
C TRP A 69 16.62 -8.62 7.11
N TRP A 70 15.73 -9.57 6.85
CA TRP A 70 14.60 -9.40 5.93
C TRP A 70 13.48 -8.51 6.50
N ALA A 71 13.41 -8.34 7.82
CA ALA A 71 12.47 -7.45 8.49
C ALA A 71 12.94 -5.97 8.42
N ASP A 72 14.26 -5.74 8.42
CA ASP A 72 14.84 -4.39 8.26
C ASP A 72 14.80 -3.90 6.79
N LEU A 73 14.73 -4.83 5.83
CA LEU A 73 14.94 -4.55 4.40
C LEU A 73 13.91 -3.62 3.74
N PHE A 74 12.73 -3.45 4.32
CA PHE A 74 11.64 -2.68 3.67
C PHE A 74 11.18 -1.44 4.42
N VAL A 75 11.45 -1.30 5.72
CA VAL A 75 10.82 -0.21 6.50
C VAL A 75 11.64 0.28 7.69
N GLY A 76 12.90 -0.15 7.85
CA GLY A 76 13.69 0.23 9.03
C GLY A 76 12.88 0.00 10.31
N HIS A 77 12.45 -1.25 10.53
CA HIS A 77 11.56 -1.66 11.63
C HIS A 77 12.04 -1.07 12.98
N ARG A 78 13.36 -1.04 13.17
CA ARG A 78 14.03 -0.39 14.32
C ARG A 78 13.87 1.13 14.41
N SER A 79 13.81 1.83 13.28
CA SER A 79 13.63 3.28 13.21
C SER A 79 12.17 3.67 13.42
N LEU A 80 11.22 2.87 12.92
CA LEU A 80 9.79 3.07 13.17
C LEU A 80 9.40 2.78 14.62
N ASP A 81 10.00 1.77 15.25
CA ASP A 81 9.77 1.48 16.67
C ASP A 81 10.23 2.61 17.61
N ARG A 82 11.13 3.51 17.18
CA ARG A 82 11.58 4.67 17.98
C ARG A 82 10.68 5.91 17.88
N LEU A 83 9.73 5.96 16.93
CA LEU A 83 8.79 7.09 16.74
C LEU A 83 7.50 6.93 17.59
N THR A 84 7.63 6.19 18.69
CA THR A 84 6.59 5.44 19.40
C THR A 84 5.56 6.32 20.12
N ASP A 85 5.87 7.56 20.45
CA ASP A 85 5.00 8.41 21.28
C ASP A 85 4.01 9.30 20.51
N GLY A 86 4.01 9.28 19.17
CA GLY A 86 3.10 10.09 18.33
C GLY A 86 2.50 9.39 17.10
N GLY A 87 2.90 8.14 16.80
CA GLY A 87 2.59 7.46 15.53
C GLY A 87 1.17 6.90 15.38
N LEU A 88 0.33 6.97 16.43
CA LEU A 88 -0.98 6.28 16.47
C LEU A 88 -1.96 6.86 15.45
N LEU A 89 -2.10 8.19 15.42
CA LEU A 89 -2.98 8.88 14.49
C LEU A 89 -2.42 8.89 13.06
N ILE A 90 -1.09 8.99 12.92
CA ILE A 90 -0.43 9.12 11.61
C ILE A 90 -0.62 7.84 10.79
N GLY A 91 -0.43 6.65 11.39
CA GLY A 91 -0.61 5.37 10.69
C GLY A 91 -2.05 5.16 10.21
N GLU A 92 -3.04 5.51 11.05
CA GLU A 92 -4.45 5.39 10.71
C GLU A 92 -4.88 6.39 9.63
N LEU A 93 -4.46 7.65 9.74
CA LEU A 93 -4.71 8.67 8.71
C LEU A 93 -4.03 8.31 7.39
N ALA A 94 -2.80 7.79 7.42
CA ALA A 94 -2.09 7.35 6.23
C ALA A 94 -2.80 6.18 5.53
N LEU A 95 -3.28 5.19 6.29
CA LEU A 95 -4.09 4.10 5.74
C LEU A 95 -5.42 4.61 5.18
N GLY A 96 -6.11 5.49 5.90
CA GLY A 96 -7.34 6.12 5.42
C GLY A 96 -7.14 6.88 4.11
N ALA A 97 -6.07 7.67 4.02
CA ALA A 97 -5.68 8.39 2.81
C ALA A 97 -5.31 7.43 1.66
N ALA A 98 -4.58 6.35 1.94
CA ALA A 98 -4.22 5.34 0.94
C ALA A 98 -5.46 4.64 0.38
N ILE A 99 -6.39 4.22 1.25
CA ILE A 99 -7.66 3.60 0.86
C ILE A 99 -8.48 4.56 0.00
N ALA A 100 -8.65 5.81 0.46
CA ALA A 100 -9.37 6.83 -0.30
C ALA A 100 -8.73 7.06 -1.68
N GLY A 101 -7.41 7.17 -1.76
CA GLY A 101 -6.67 7.32 -3.01
C GLY A 101 -6.85 6.13 -3.97
N HIS A 102 -6.77 4.91 -3.45
CA HIS A 102 -7.01 3.68 -4.23
C HIS A 102 -8.45 3.63 -4.78
N TYR A 103 -9.44 4.00 -3.96
CA TYR A 103 -10.84 4.10 -4.40
C TYR A 103 -11.02 5.14 -5.51
N LEU A 104 -10.42 6.32 -5.38
CA LEU A 104 -10.49 7.36 -6.42
C LEU A 104 -9.90 6.89 -7.74
N LEU A 105 -8.79 6.14 -7.71
CA LEU A 105 -8.20 5.54 -8.91
C LEU A 105 -9.12 4.52 -9.58
N ILE A 106 -9.80 3.68 -8.79
CA ILE A 106 -10.79 2.72 -9.30
C ILE A 106 -11.97 3.47 -9.94
N LEU A 107 -12.51 4.50 -9.29
CA LEU A 107 -13.58 5.33 -9.84
C LEU A 107 -13.15 6.00 -11.15
N LEU A 108 -11.93 6.54 -11.21
CA LEU A 108 -11.36 7.11 -12.43
C LEU A 108 -11.29 6.08 -13.56
N ALA A 109 -10.86 4.85 -13.27
CA ALA A 109 -10.82 3.76 -14.24
C ALA A 109 -12.22 3.40 -14.77
N LEU A 110 -13.22 3.34 -13.88
CA LEU A 110 -14.61 3.07 -14.24
C LEU A 110 -15.22 4.18 -15.12
N VAL A 111 -15.03 5.45 -14.73
CA VAL A 111 -15.50 6.60 -15.51
C VAL A 111 -14.86 6.60 -16.90
N ARG A 112 -13.56 6.33 -16.99
CA ARG A 112 -12.83 6.25 -18.27
C ARG A 112 -13.31 5.09 -19.13
N ALA A 113 -13.60 3.94 -18.54
CA ALA A 113 -14.14 2.78 -19.25
C ALA A 113 -15.56 3.05 -19.79
N ARG A 114 -16.43 3.70 -19.00
CA ARG A 114 -17.79 4.08 -19.43
C ARG A 114 -17.77 5.02 -20.62
N ARG A 115 -16.90 6.04 -20.62
CA ARG A 115 -16.76 6.99 -21.74
C ARG A 115 -16.27 6.33 -23.04
N ARG A 116 -15.65 5.15 -22.97
CA ARG A 116 -15.13 4.42 -24.14
C ARG A 116 -16.11 3.40 -24.71
N ARG A 117 -17.17 3.04 -23.99
CA ARG A 117 -18.18 2.15 -24.58
C ARG A 117 -18.89 2.93 -25.69
N PRO A 118 -18.83 2.47 -26.95
CA PRO A 118 -19.69 3.01 -27.98
C PRO A 118 -21.13 2.89 -27.48
N ARG A 119 -21.93 3.95 -27.62
CA ARG A 119 -23.38 3.80 -27.51
C ARG A 119 -23.75 2.84 -28.62
N SER A 120 -24.01 1.58 -28.28
CA SER A 120 -24.72 0.66 -29.17
C SER A 120 -26.06 1.33 -29.44
N ALA A 121 -26.17 1.93 -30.62
CA ALA A 121 -27.42 2.45 -31.18
C ALA A 121 -28.27 1.27 -31.65
#